data_AF-A0A6N9TGD6-F1
#
_entry.id   AF-A0A6N9TGD6-F1
#
_cell.length_a   1.000
_cell.length_b   1.000
_cell.length_c   1.000
_cell.angle_alpha   90.00
_cell.angle_beta   90.00
_cell.angle_gamma   90.00
#
_symmetry.space_group_name_H-M   'P 1'
#
loop_
_entity.id
_entity.type
_entity.pdbx_description
1 polymer ?
#
loop_
_entity_poly.entity_id
_entity_poly.type
_entity_poly.pdbx_seq_one_letter_code
_entity_poly.pdbx_strand_id
1 'polypeptide(L)' 'MSHKSDSGLWAIVGSVLASLFGVQSHKNYERDFTQGTFITYAVIGVVMVVLFVVSLFTFVKWYVG' A
#
# COMPACT_ATOMS: atom_id res chain seq x y z
N MET A 1 -1.00 22.69 -18.46
CA MET A 1 -0.71 21.25 -18.69
C MET A 1 -0.07 20.70 -17.42
N SER A 2 -0.82 19.96 -16.59
CA SER A 2 -0.26 19.30 -15.40
C SER A 2 0.36 17.97 -15.85
N HIS A 3 1.68 17.88 -15.76
CA HIS A 3 2.44 16.65 -15.90
C HIS A 3 1.97 15.66 -14.81
N LYS A 4 1.01 14.78 -15.13
CA LYS A 4 0.69 13.60 -14.31
C LYS A 4 1.60 12.44 -14.72
N SER A 5 2.90 12.66 -14.64
CA SER A 5 3.91 11.62 -14.81
C SER A 5 4.52 11.35 -13.44
N ASP A 6 3.91 10.45 -12.66
CA ASP A 6 4.54 9.59 -11.61
C ASP A 6 3.51 8.64 -10.95
N SER A 7 2.51 8.19 -11.72
CA SER A 7 1.20 7.73 -11.21
C SER A 7 1.08 6.23 -10.92
N GLY A 8 2.19 5.51 -10.70
CA GLY A 8 2.12 4.07 -10.44
C GLY A 8 2.21 3.74 -8.95
N LEU A 9 3.44 3.69 -8.46
CA LEU A 9 3.74 3.07 -7.17
C LEU A 9 3.40 3.95 -5.98
N TRP A 10 3.76 5.24 -6.01
CA TRP A 10 3.45 6.18 -4.91
C TRP A 10 1.95 6.38 -4.71
N ALA A 11 1.19 6.38 -5.80
CA ALA A 11 -0.27 6.43 -5.77
C ALA A 11 -0.87 5.19 -5.08
N ILE A 12 -0.34 4.00 -5.38
CA ILE A 12 -0.76 2.74 -4.76
C ILE A 12 -0.39 2.71 -3.28
N VAL A 13 0.84 3.07 -2.92
CA VAL A 13 1.30 3.13 -1.51
C VAL A 13 0.42 4.09 -0.71
N GLY A 14 0.16 5.30 -1.24
CA GLY A 14 -0.73 6.27 -0.60
C GLY A 14 -2.16 5.77 -0.43
N SER A 15 -2.70 5.07 -1.44
CA SER A 15 -4.02 4.43 -1.36
C SER A 15 -4.08 3.33 -0.30
N VAL A 16 -3.09 2.43 -0.26
CA VAL A 16 -3.00 1.36 0.74
C VAL A 16 -2.95 1.94 2.16
N LEU A 17 -2.13 2.98 2.38
CA LEU A 17 -2.08 3.69 3.67
C LEU A 17 -3.43 4.32 4.03
N ALA A 18 -4.08 5.01 3.10
CA ALA A 18 -5.38 5.63 3.34
C ALA A 18 -6.46 4.58 3.68
N SER A 19 -6.43 3.41 3.04
CA SER A 19 -7.31 2.28 3.38
C SER A 19 -7.01 1.69 4.77
N LEU A 20 -5.73 1.60 5.17
CA LEU A 20 -5.34 1.12 6.51
C LEU A 20 -5.86 2.03 7.63
N PHE A 21 -5.80 3.35 7.43
CA PHE A 21 -6.30 4.33 8.39
C PHE A 21 -7.80 4.63 8.24
N GLY A 22 -8.48 4.04 7.25
CA GLY A 22 -9.91 4.28 6.98
C GLY A 22 -10.22 5.68 6.42
N VAL A 23 -9.21 6.47 6.05
CA VAL A 23 -9.35 7.84 5.51
C VAL A 23 -9.34 7.87 3.97
N GLN A 24 -9.70 6.75 3.34
CA GLN A 24 -9.71 6.62 1.88
C GLN A 24 -10.78 7.54 1.25
N SER A 25 -10.34 8.48 0.41
CA SER A 25 -11.25 9.34 -0.37
C SER A 25 -11.92 8.57 -1.50
N HIS A 26 -13.17 8.93 -1.83
CA HIS A 26 -13.93 8.35 -2.95
C HIS A 26 -13.18 8.45 -4.28
N LYS A 27 -12.48 9.56 -4.54
CA LYS A 27 -11.66 9.74 -5.76
C LYS A 27 -10.52 8.72 -5.86
N ASN A 28 -9.89 8.40 -4.73
CA ASN A 28 -8.82 7.39 -4.69
C ASN A 28 -9.42 6.00 -4.89
N TYR A 29 -10.55 5.71 -4.25
CA TYR A 29 -11.28 4.46 -4.44
C TYR A 29 -11.70 4.28 -5.91
N GLU A 30 -12.40 5.24 -6.52
CA GLU A 30 -12.77 5.14 -7.93
C GLU A 30 -11.54 4.90 -8.80
N ARG A 31 -10.46 5.67 -8.63
CA ARG A 31 -9.21 5.47 -9.38
C ARG A 31 -8.67 4.04 -9.21
N ASP A 32 -8.59 3.55 -7.98
CA ASP A 32 -7.98 2.25 -7.68
C ASP A 32 -8.84 1.08 -8.19
N PHE A 33 -10.16 1.26 -8.27
CA PHE A 33 -11.12 0.24 -8.72
C PHE A 33 -11.56 0.38 -10.20
N THR A 34 -11.23 1.49 -10.86
CA THR A 34 -11.48 1.67 -12.32
C THR A 34 -10.22 1.61 -13.17
N GLN A 35 -9.04 1.96 -12.62
CA GLN A 35 -7.78 1.93 -13.38
C GLN A 35 -6.97 0.64 -13.20
N GLY A 36 -7.35 -0.25 -12.27
CA GLY A 36 -6.71 -1.54 -12.04
C GLY A 36 -7.64 -2.58 -11.43
N THR A 37 -7.21 -3.84 -11.40
CA THR A 37 -7.93 -4.89 -10.67
C THR A 37 -7.70 -4.72 -9.17
N PHE A 38 -8.77 -4.70 -8.37
CA PHE A 38 -8.72 -4.69 -6.89
C PHE A 38 -7.70 -5.68 -6.31
N ILE A 39 -7.53 -6.83 -6.96
CA ILE A 39 -6.56 -7.86 -6.61
C ILE A 39 -5.13 -7.33 -6.52
N THR A 40 -4.70 -6.42 -7.40
CA THR A 40 -3.35 -5.84 -7.38
C THR A 40 -3.09 -5.09 -6.08
N TYR A 41 -4.06 -4.29 -5.62
CA TYR A 41 -3.96 -3.54 -4.38
C TYR A 41 -3.99 -4.46 -3.14
N ALA A 42 -4.86 -5.48 -3.16
CA ALA A 42 -4.93 -6.47 -2.09
C ALA A 42 -3.61 -7.26 -1.95
N VAL A 43 -3.03 -7.72 -3.06
CA VAL A 43 -1.75 -8.44 -3.07
C VAL A 43 -0.62 -7.57 -2.52
N ILE A 44 -0.52 -6.31 -2.97
CA ILE A 44 0.50 -5.38 -2.46
C ILE A 44 0.32 -5.13 -0.97
N GLY A 45 -0.92 -4.96 -0.50
CA GLY A 45 -1.23 -4.82 0.93
C GLY A 45 -0.78 -6.03 1.76
N VAL A 46 -1.08 -7.24 1.30
CA VAL A 46 -0.66 -8.48 1.98
C VAL A 46 0.86 -8.60 2.02
N VAL A 47 1.55 -8.34 0.90
CA VAL A 47 3.01 -8.38 0.83
C VAL A 47 3.64 -7.39 1.83
N MET A 48 3.11 -6.16 1.91
CA MET A 48 3.58 -5.16 2.88
C MET A 48 3.42 -5.64 4.34
N VAL A 49 2.29 -6.25 4.68
CA VAL A 49 2.05 -6.78 6.05
C VAL A 49 3.02 -7.92 6.36
N VAL A 50 3.22 -8.86 5.43
CA VAL A 50 4.17 -9.97 5.60
C VAL A 50 5.59 -9.44 5.82
N LEU A 51 6.03 -8.48 5.00
CA LEU A 51 7.35 -7.84 5.15
C LEU A 51 7.49 -7.15 6.50
N PHE A 52 6.45 -6.46 6.97
CA PHE A 52 6.46 -5.80 8.27
C PHE A 52 6.63 -6.81 9.42
N VAL A 53 5.88 -7.91 9.40
CA VAL A 53 5.98 -8.96 10.42
C VAL A 53 7.36 -9.62 10.42
N VAL A 54 7.90 -9.96 9.24
CA VAL A 54 9.25 -10.54 9.12
C VAL A 54 10.33 -9.58 9.63
N SER A 55 10.19 -8.29 9.31
CA SER A 55 11.09 -7.24 9.80
C SER A 55 11.09 -7.16 11.32
N LEU A 56 9.90 -7.08 11.94
CA LEU A 56 9.76 -7.06 13.40
C LEU A 56 10.32 -8.34 14.06
N PHE A 57 10.00 -9.51 13.51
CA PHE A 57 10.50 -10.78 14.03
C PHE A 57 12.03 -10.83 14.01
N THR A 58 12.63 -10.44 12.89
CA THR A 58 14.09 -10.41 12.72
C THR A 58 14.73 -9.41 13.69
N PHE A 59 14.14 -8.22 13.83
CA PHE A 59 14.60 -7.19 14.74
C PHE A 59 14.57 -7.66 16.20
N VAL A 60 13.47 -8.26 16.65
CA VAL A 60 13.34 -8.79 18.01
C VAL A 60 14.34 -9.92 18.25
N LYS A 61 14.49 -10.83 17.29
CA LYS A 61 15.47 -11.93 17.38
C LYS A 61 16.90 -11.41 17.47
N TRP A 62 17.24 -10.34 16.75
CA TRP A 62 18.54 -9.67 16.83
C TRP A 62 18.73 -8.92 18.15
N TYR A 63 17.68 -8.29 18.68
CA TYR A 63 17.76 -7.53 19.93
C TYR A 63 17.90 -8.43 21.18
N VAL A 64 17.23 -9.59 21.17
CA VAL A 64 17.21 -10.53 22.30
C VAL A 64 18.39 -11.52 22.26
N GLY A 65 18.94 -11.79 21.07
CA GLY A 65 20.10 -12.66 20.88
C GLY A 65 21.41 -11.92 21.11
#